data_AF-A0A2E3EBA8-F1
#
_entry.id   AF-A0A2E3EBA8-F1
#
_cell.length_a   1.000
_cell.length_b   1.000
_cell.length_c   1.000
_cell.angle_alpha   90.00
_cell.angle_beta   90.00
_cell.angle_gamma   90.00
#
_symmetry.space_group_name_H-M   'P 1'
#
loop_
_entity.id
_entity.type
_entity.pdbx_description
1 polymer ?
#
loop_
_entity_poly.entity_id
_entity_poly.type
_entity_poly.pdbx_seq_one_letter_code
_entity_poly.pdbx_strand_id
1 'polypeptide(L)'
;MLFFRYLILFSIITFTVQLELAIGSEPKFERQVIDAKISIGYGLSIGDVDGDKKPDILLADKSQIVWYRNGDWKRFVMAENLNPRVGTRFLDNVCIASRDIDGDGKVEVAVGANWNPGETTDPNKSGSVHYLIRPEDPTGLWGSIKMSAHEPTVHRMHWMKVGEKEFRLLVLPLHGRGNKGGQGDPVRVLAYVPGEKPEEGNWGSELVDASFHITHNFDLITFSKETGEEVIILGGKEGIKGIRYSSKGNGGSPWKPIHMVKNPLSKGVGEVRAYRGNADEGLITAIEPFHGNELVVYTPPSSSNEEPTRTVLDDSLSQGHALGLADVLGTGKLQVVAGWRGPDKDGKVGIRIYEQTDDGWKSHTLDDNGIACEDLKLSDLDGDGKLDVIAAGRATKNVVIYWNRGSQESN
;
A
#
# COMPACT_ATOMS: atom_id res chain seq x y z
N MET A 1 39.40 0.29 -86.91
CA MET A 1 39.93 1.00 -85.73
C MET A 1 38.91 0.90 -84.61
N LEU A 2 39.40 0.77 -83.39
CA LEU A 2 38.74 0.17 -82.22
C LEU A 2 37.56 0.98 -81.64
N PHE A 3 36.57 0.18 -81.22
CA PHE A 3 35.60 0.28 -80.11
C PHE A 3 35.81 1.32 -79.01
N PHE A 4 34.69 1.88 -78.51
CA PHE A 4 34.39 1.90 -77.05
C PHE A 4 32.86 1.89 -76.80
N ARG A 5 32.39 0.86 -76.09
CA ARG A 5 31.04 0.73 -75.52
C ARG A 5 31.09 1.28 -74.09
N TYR A 6 30.17 2.17 -73.71
CA TYR A 6 29.98 2.55 -72.31
C TYR A 6 28.95 1.61 -71.66
N LEU A 7 29.40 0.90 -70.62
CA LEU A 7 28.58 0.08 -69.73
C LEU A 7 28.37 0.90 -68.44
N ILE A 8 27.14 1.26 -68.12
CA ILE A 8 26.79 1.91 -66.84
C ILE A 8 26.36 0.81 -65.88
N LEU A 9 27.17 0.51 -64.86
CA LEU A 9 26.79 -0.34 -63.74
C LEU A 9 26.02 0.50 -62.71
N PHE A 10 24.75 0.16 -62.47
CA PHE A 10 24.02 0.57 -61.28
C PHE A 10 24.32 -0.42 -60.16
N SER A 11 25.03 0.02 -59.12
CA SER A 11 25.23 -0.76 -57.91
C SER A 11 24.06 -0.50 -56.96
N ILE A 12 23.14 -1.46 -56.84
CA ILE A 12 22.08 -1.42 -55.83
C ILE A 12 22.69 -1.88 -54.51
N ILE A 13 22.86 -0.96 -53.57
CA ILE A 13 23.25 -1.27 -52.19
C ILE A 13 21.95 -1.60 -51.43
N THR A 14 21.70 -2.88 -51.21
CA THR A 14 20.66 -3.34 -50.29
C THR A 14 21.16 -3.22 -48.86
N PHE A 15 20.62 -2.25 -48.11
CA PHE A 15 20.74 -2.21 -46.66
C PHE A 15 19.78 -3.24 -46.05
N THR A 16 20.31 -4.35 -45.56
CA THR A 16 19.58 -5.23 -44.63
C THR A 16 19.63 -4.62 -43.24
N VAL A 17 18.51 -4.07 -42.78
CA VAL A 17 18.31 -3.73 -41.37
C VAL A 17 18.07 -5.05 -40.64
N GLN A 18 19.07 -5.54 -39.90
CA GLN A 18 18.85 -6.58 -38.91
C GLN A 18 18.14 -5.94 -37.72
N LEU A 19 16.87 -6.30 -37.56
CA LEU A 19 16.13 -6.01 -36.35
C LEU A 19 16.67 -6.96 -35.26
N GLU A 20 17.56 -6.48 -34.41
CA GLU A 20 17.87 -7.19 -33.17
C GLU A 20 16.63 -7.13 -32.28
N LEU A 21 16.00 -8.28 -32.07
CA LEU A 21 15.03 -8.46 -31.01
C LEU A 21 15.79 -8.24 -29.70
N ALA A 22 15.60 -7.08 -29.07
CA ALA A 22 16.03 -6.86 -27.70
C ALA A 22 15.28 -7.89 -26.82
N ILE A 23 15.97 -8.97 -26.46
CA ILE A 23 15.53 -9.86 -25.39
C ILE A 23 15.62 -9.00 -24.13
N GLY A 24 14.48 -8.46 -23.69
CA GLY A 24 14.41 -7.64 -22.49
C GLY A 24 15.05 -8.38 -21.32
N SER A 25 16.10 -7.80 -20.74
CA SER A 25 16.77 -8.36 -19.57
C SER A 25 15.79 -8.42 -18.40
N GLU A 26 15.74 -9.55 -17.68
CA GLU A 26 14.95 -9.66 -16.45
C GLU A 26 15.35 -8.57 -15.44
N PRO A 27 14.39 -7.94 -14.75
CA PRO A 27 14.68 -6.89 -13.78
C PRO A 27 15.52 -7.43 -12.63
N LYS A 28 16.59 -6.72 -12.27
CA LYS A 28 17.49 -7.15 -11.20
C LYS A 28 17.12 -6.47 -9.90
N PHE A 29 16.65 -7.26 -8.96
CA PHE A 29 16.47 -6.84 -7.57
C PHE A 29 17.51 -7.49 -6.67
N GLU A 30 18.15 -6.69 -5.82
CA GLU A 30 19.08 -7.18 -4.81
C GLU A 30 18.39 -7.25 -3.45
N ARG A 31 18.34 -8.44 -2.87
CA ARG A 31 17.66 -8.69 -1.59
C ARG A 31 18.59 -8.40 -0.40
N GLN A 32 18.17 -7.49 0.48
CA GLN A 32 18.82 -7.19 1.75
C GLN A 32 17.84 -7.41 2.92
N VAL A 33 18.20 -8.28 3.87
CA VAL A 33 17.45 -8.39 5.14
C VAL A 33 18.00 -7.35 6.11
N ILE A 34 17.15 -6.41 6.54
CA ILE A 34 17.55 -5.38 7.52
C ILE A 34 17.21 -5.77 8.96
N ASP A 35 16.20 -6.64 9.14
CA ASP A 35 15.90 -7.28 10.43
C ASP A 35 15.39 -8.70 10.18
N ALA A 36 15.90 -9.68 10.94
CA ALA A 36 15.53 -11.10 10.86
C ALA A 36 14.99 -11.64 12.21
N LYS A 37 14.64 -10.74 13.13
CA LYS A 37 14.33 -11.06 14.53
C LYS A 37 13.12 -10.30 15.07
N ILE A 38 12.31 -9.70 14.21
CA ILE A 38 11.03 -9.10 14.61
C ILE A 38 10.09 -10.17 15.19
N SER A 39 9.15 -9.78 16.07
CA SER A 39 8.19 -10.75 16.60
C SER A 39 7.11 -11.10 15.56
N ILE A 40 6.60 -10.07 14.88
CA ILE A 40 5.76 -10.11 13.68
C ILE A 40 6.13 -8.92 12.79
N GLY A 41 6.00 -9.07 11.47
CA GLY A 41 5.91 -7.94 10.56
C GLY A 41 4.46 -7.74 10.15
N TYR A 42 3.81 -6.66 10.58
CA TYR A 42 2.40 -6.42 10.25
C TYR A 42 2.18 -5.23 9.32
N GLY A 43 2.26 -3.99 9.81
CA GLY A 43 2.07 -2.79 8.99
C GLY A 43 3.37 -2.05 8.77
N LEU A 44 3.62 -1.61 7.52
CA LEU A 44 4.75 -0.76 7.16
C LEU A 44 4.31 0.68 6.91
N SER A 45 5.19 1.62 7.21
CA SER A 45 5.09 3.02 6.76
C SER A 45 6.47 3.50 6.33
N ILE A 46 6.50 4.50 5.44
CA ILE A 46 7.72 5.10 4.93
C ILE A 46 7.65 6.61 5.21
N GLY A 47 8.73 7.20 5.68
CA GLY A 47 8.78 8.62 5.99
C GLY A 47 10.11 9.04 6.61
N ASP A 48 10.49 10.30 6.42
CA ASP A 48 11.68 10.88 7.04
C ASP A 48 11.42 11.12 8.53
N VAL A 49 12.04 10.33 9.40
CA VAL A 49 11.82 10.43 10.84
C VAL A 49 12.72 11.47 11.45
N ASP A 50 13.98 11.62 11.04
CA ASP A 50 14.94 12.52 11.72
C ASP A 50 15.24 13.84 10.99
N GLY A 51 14.62 14.07 9.83
CA GLY A 51 14.75 15.27 9.02
C GLY A 51 15.98 15.28 8.10
N ASP A 52 16.60 14.13 7.88
CA ASP A 52 17.79 14.01 7.02
C ASP A 52 17.48 13.97 5.51
N LYS A 53 16.19 14.05 5.16
CA LYS A 53 15.60 14.00 3.82
C LYS A 53 15.67 12.63 3.15
N LYS A 54 15.92 11.57 3.90
CA LYS A 54 15.85 10.19 3.39
C LYS A 54 14.61 9.51 3.94
N PRO A 55 13.89 8.75 3.09
CA PRO A 55 12.76 7.97 3.57
C PRO A 55 13.25 6.82 4.47
N ASP A 56 12.77 6.77 5.71
CA ASP A 56 13.02 5.67 6.62
C ASP A 56 11.94 4.59 6.53
N ILE A 57 12.20 3.44 7.15
CA ILE A 57 11.23 2.35 7.25
C ILE A 57 10.69 2.30 8.68
N LEU A 58 9.37 2.37 8.83
CA LEU A 58 8.67 2.17 10.09
C LEU A 58 7.85 0.88 10.07
N LEU A 59 7.82 0.17 11.18
CA LEU A 59 7.15 -1.12 11.34
C LEU A 59 6.28 -1.17 12.60
N ALA A 60 5.03 -1.62 12.43
CA ALA A 60 4.22 -2.14 13.52
C ALA A 60 4.58 -3.62 13.78
N ASP A 61 5.51 -3.84 14.73
CA ASP A 61 5.78 -5.16 15.32
C ASP A 61 4.76 -5.45 16.43
N LYS A 62 4.79 -6.64 17.02
CA LYS A 62 3.78 -7.16 17.94
C LYS A 62 3.52 -6.25 19.13
N SER A 63 4.59 -5.87 19.83
CA SER A 63 4.52 -5.05 21.04
C SER A 63 5.35 -3.79 20.93
N GLN A 64 6.00 -3.57 19.79
CA GLN A 64 6.88 -2.43 19.54
C GLN A 64 6.51 -1.77 18.20
N ILE A 65 6.70 -0.46 18.16
CA ILE A 65 6.74 0.34 16.95
C ILE A 65 8.19 0.67 16.71
N VAL A 66 8.67 0.33 15.52
CA VAL A 66 10.10 0.28 15.22
C VAL A 66 10.40 1.18 14.05
N TRP A 67 11.49 1.92 14.14
CA TRP A 67 12.06 2.72 13.08
C TRP A 67 13.41 2.12 12.67
N TYR A 68 13.62 1.94 11.37
CA TYR A 68 14.91 1.61 10.77
C TYR A 68 15.39 2.82 9.98
N ARG A 69 16.43 3.47 10.50
CA ARG A 69 16.97 4.69 9.90
C ARG A 69 17.70 4.38 8.60
N ASN A 70 17.38 5.11 7.54
CA ASN A 70 18.01 4.97 6.25
C ASN A 70 19.50 5.37 6.31
N GLY A 71 20.35 4.63 5.60
CA GLY A 71 21.80 4.80 5.57
C GLY A 71 22.56 3.77 6.42
N ASP A 72 22.18 3.59 7.68
CA ASP A 72 22.76 2.55 8.56
C ASP A 72 21.81 1.39 8.89
N TRP A 73 20.53 1.52 8.54
CA TRP A 73 19.44 0.59 8.84
C TRP A 73 19.35 0.24 10.33
N LYS A 74 19.82 1.15 11.19
CA LYS A 74 19.83 0.91 12.62
C LYS A 74 18.40 0.94 13.15
N ARG A 75 18.09 -0.08 13.95
CA ARG A 75 16.80 -0.28 14.60
C ARG A 75 16.66 0.58 15.86
N PHE A 76 15.60 1.36 15.93
CA PHE A 76 15.16 2.12 17.10
C PHE A 76 13.75 1.71 17.51
N VAL A 77 13.53 1.50 18.80
CA VAL A 77 12.18 1.29 19.33
C VAL A 77 11.58 2.67 19.58
N MET A 78 10.59 3.05 18.78
CA MET A 78 9.89 4.33 18.93
C MET A 78 8.90 4.25 20.08
N ALA A 79 8.08 3.20 20.13
CA ALA A 79 7.09 3.02 21.18
C ALA A 79 6.96 1.54 21.50
N GLU A 80 6.53 1.23 22.72
CA GLU A 80 6.29 -0.15 23.13
C GLU A 80 5.13 -0.26 24.11
N ASN A 81 4.56 -1.46 24.20
CA ASN A 81 3.52 -1.79 25.18
C ASN A 81 2.28 -0.88 25.13
N LEU A 82 1.91 -0.38 23.93
CA LEU A 82 0.67 0.37 23.69
C LEU A 82 -0.61 -0.47 23.94
N ASN A 83 -0.44 -1.78 24.17
CA ASN A 83 -1.50 -2.78 24.25
C ASN A 83 -1.69 -3.26 25.69
N PRO A 84 -2.95 -3.46 26.15
CA PRO A 84 -3.18 -4.13 27.42
C PRO A 84 -2.64 -5.57 27.36
N ARG A 85 -2.13 -6.07 28.49
CA ARG A 85 -1.88 -7.50 28.66
C ARG A 85 -3.20 -8.23 28.85
N VAL A 86 -3.45 -9.26 28.04
CA VAL A 86 -4.57 -10.18 28.23
C VAL A 86 -3.99 -11.54 28.60
N GLY A 87 -4.08 -11.89 29.89
CA GLY A 87 -3.37 -13.05 30.44
C GLY A 87 -1.85 -12.89 30.32
N THR A 88 -1.18 -13.83 29.66
CA THR A 88 0.28 -13.83 29.44
C THR A 88 0.72 -13.18 28.13
N ARG A 89 -0.23 -12.69 27.29
CA ARG A 89 0.06 -12.17 25.96
C ARG A 89 -0.25 -10.67 25.86
N PHE A 90 0.63 -9.94 25.19
CA PHE A 90 0.30 -8.64 24.59
C PHE A 90 -0.47 -8.87 23.29
N LEU A 91 -1.59 -8.17 23.13
CA LEU A 91 -2.25 -8.07 21.83
C LEU A 91 -1.33 -7.37 20.83
N ASP A 92 -1.56 -7.61 19.55
CA ASP A 92 -0.64 -7.18 18.49
C ASP A 92 -0.92 -5.70 18.14
N ASN A 93 0.11 -4.94 17.74
CA ASN A 93 -0.09 -3.76 16.90
C ASN A 93 -0.47 -4.22 15.47
N VAL A 94 -1.18 -3.38 14.72
CA VAL A 94 -1.82 -3.79 13.47
C VAL A 94 -1.77 -2.74 12.36
N CYS A 95 -1.60 -1.46 12.65
CA CYS A 95 -1.38 -0.50 11.57
C CYS A 95 -0.59 0.70 12.03
N ILE A 96 0.00 1.39 11.06
CA ILE A 96 0.85 2.54 11.26
C ILE A 96 0.70 3.49 10.08
N ALA A 97 0.68 4.79 10.35
CA ALA A 97 0.73 5.83 9.33
C ALA A 97 1.78 6.88 9.73
N SER A 98 2.65 7.23 8.79
CA SER A 98 3.59 8.34 8.91
C SER A 98 3.39 9.36 7.81
N ARG A 99 3.34 10.65 8.17
CA ARG A 99 3.34 11.78 7.22
C ARG A 99 3.75 13.05 7.95
N ASP A 100 4.51 13.91 7.28
CA ASP A 100 4.75 15.29 7.74
C ASP A 100 3.44 16.06 7.60
N ILE A 101 2.79 16.34 8.74
CA ILE A 101 1.50 17.04 8.79
C ILE A 101 1.62 18.48 9.28
N ASP A 102 2.73 18.86 9.91
CA ASP A 102 2.98 20.22 10.42
C ASP A 102 3.95 21.04 9.55
N GLY A 103 4.63 20.40 8.60
CA GLY A 103 5.54 20.99 7.62
C GLY A 103 6.96 21.20 8.13
N ASP A 104 7.37 20.54 9.22
CA ASP A 104 8.73 20.67 9.78
C ASP A 104 9.79 19.79 9.07
N GLY A 105 9.36 18.98 8.10
CA GLY A 105 10.21 18.07 7.34
C GLY A 105 10.41 16.70 7.99
N LYS A 106 9.75 16.42 9.12
CA LYS A 106 9.76 15.12 9.78
C LYS A 106 8.35 14.56 9.81
N VAL A 107 8.23 13.24 9.89
CA VAL A 107 6.91 12.61 9.93
C VAL A 107 6.31 12.55 11.33
N GLU A 108 5.02 12.81 11.40
CA GLU A 108 4.19 12.45 12.54
C GLU A 108 3.70 11.01 12.40
N VAL A 109 3.64 10.29 13.51
CA VAL A 109 3.33 8.85 13.51
C VAL A 109 2.07 8.56 14.31
N ALA A 110 1.12 7.86 13.67
CA ALA A 110 -0.05 7.29 14.31
C ALA A 110 -0.04 5.76 14.21
N VAL A 111 -0.62 5.10 15.21
CA VAL A 111 -0.52 3.64 15.38
C VAL A 111 -1.86 3.05 15.80
N GLY A 112 -2.24 1.95 15.15
CA GLY A 112 -3.34 1.09 15.53
C GLY A 112 -2.85 -0.09 16.35
N ALA A 113 -3.47 -0.28 17.50
CA ALA A 113 -3.04 -1.23 18.53
C ALA A 113 -4.23 -2.05 19.06
N ASN A 114 -3.98 -2.94 20.04
CA ASN A 114 -5.00 -3.74 20.71
C ASN A 114 -5.77 -4.67 19.73
N TRP A 115 -5.04 -5.32 18.82
CA TRP A 115 -5.63 -6.14 17.76
C TRP A 115 -6.35 -7.38 18.30
N ASN A 116 -7.68 -7.42 18.13
CA ASN A 116 -8.53 -8.55 18.48
C ASN A 116 -9.74 -8.63 17.53
N PRO A 117 -9.60 -9.25 16.34
CA PRO A 117 -10.65 -9.26 15.32
C PRO A 117 -11.91 -10.06 15.72
N GLY A 118 -11.78 -10.95 16.72
CA GLY A 118 -12.92 -11.72 17.24
C GLY A 118 -13.80 -10.94 18.23
N GLU A 119 -13.32 -9.81 18.74
CA GLU A 119 -14.08 -8.95 19.65
C GLU A 119 -14.56 -7.71 18.90
N THR A 120 -15.86 -7.69 18.59
CA THR A 120 -16.52 -6.64 17.79
C THR A 120 -17.49 -5.79 18.61
N THR A 121 -17.56 -5.98 19.92
CA THR A 121 -18.56 -5.33 20.78
C THR A 121 -17.97 -4.42 21.84
N ASP A 122 -16.86 -4.82 22.46
CA ASP A 122 -16.23 -4.10 23.57
C ASP A 122 -14.98 -3.32 23.10
N PRO A 123 -15.05 -1.98 22.98
CA PRO A 123 -13.92 -1.15 22.51
C PRO A 123 -12.76 -1.13 23.51
N ASN A 124 -12.95 -1.54 24.77
CA ASN A 124 -11.83 -1.66 25.71
C ASN A 124 -10.98 -2.92 25.47
N LYS A 125 -11.55 -3.93 24.78
CA LYS A 125 -10.91 -5.23 24.51
C LYS A 125 -10.48 -5.42 23.06
N SER A 126 -10.77 -4.44 22.20
CA SER A 126 -10.46 -4.49 20.78
C SER A 126 -10.26 -3.10 20.21
N GLY A 127 -9.18 -2.94 19.45
CA GLY A 127 -8.83 -1.70 18.80
C GLY A 127 -8.32 -0.63 19.78
N SER A 128 -7.42 0.20 19.29
CA SER A 128 -7.04 1.48 19.88
C SER A 128 -6.27 2.25 18.81
N VAL A 129 -6.37 3.58 18.87
CA VAL A 129 -5.64 4.49 17.98
C VAL A 129 -4.77 5.37 18.85
N HIS A 130 -3.50 5.52 18.48
CA HIS A 130 -2.53 6.30 19.23
C HIS A 130 -1.82 7.28 18.31
N TYR A 131 -1.57 8.48 18.81
CA TYR A 131 -0.65 9.44 18.21
C TYR A 131 0.65 9.42 19.02
N LEU A 132 1.80 9.31 18.36
CA LEU A 132 3.09 9.24 19.03
C LEU A 132 3.71 10.63 19.20
N ILE A 133 4.29 10.88 20.37
CA ILE A 133 4.88 12.17 20.74
C ILE A 133 6.38 12.07 20.63
N ARG A 134 6.90 12.74 19.61
CA ARG A 134 8.32 12.82 19.29
C ARG A 134 9.10 13.49 20.44
N PRO A 135 10.14 12.83 20.98
CA PRO A 135 11.09 13.46 21.90
C PRO A 135 12.12 14.32 21.14
N GLU A 136 12.91 15.11 21.86
CA GLU A 136 13.99 15.92 21.26
C GLU A 136 15.01 15.06 20.50
N ASP A 137 15.44 13.93 21.09
CA ASP A 137 16.23 12.90 20.41
C ASP A 137 15.30 11.80 19.88
N PRO A 138 15.00 11.76 18.57
CA PRO A 138 14.02 10.83 18.00
C PRO A 138 14.44 9.36 18.11
N THR A 139 15.70 9.06 18.47
CA THR A 139 16.19 7.70 18.69
C THR A 139 15.76 7.11 20.05
N GLY A 140 15.27 7.96 20.96
CA GLY A 140 14.69 7.55 22.23
C GLY A 140 13.26 7.02 22.12
N LEU A 141 12.65 6.67 23.26
CA LEU A 141 11.24 6.29 23.33
C LEU A 141 10.34 7.52 23.19
N TRP A 142 9.37 7.41 22.30
CA TRP A 142 8.32 8.40 22.06
C TRP A 142 7.20 8.23 23.06
N GLY A 143 6.57 9.36 23.43
CA GLY A 143 5.31 9.33 24.18
C GLY A 143 4.17 8.81 23.31
N SER A 144 3.02 8.54 23.91
CA SER A 144 1.83 8.13 23.17
C SER A 144 0.57 8.73 23.78
N ILE A 145 -0.33 9.21 22.91
CA ILE A 145 -1.67 9.64 23.28
C ILE A 145 -2.67 8.69 22.66
N LYS A 146 -3.39 7.99 23.53
CA LYS A 146 -4.50 7.13 23.11
C LYS A 146 -5.74 7.97 22.82
N MET A 147 -6.27 7.87 21.61
CA MET A 147 -7.53 8.50 21.24
C MET A 147 -8.68 7.89 22.06
N SER A 148 -9.57 8.75 22.55
CA SER A 148 -10.72 8.35 23.38
C SER A 148 -11.83 7.69 22.57
N ALA A 149 -12.03 8.14 21.33
CA ALA A 149 -12.98 7.57 20.39
C ALA A 149 -12.25 6.57 19.47
N HIS A 150 -12.79 5.36 19.31
CA HIS A 150 -12.36 4.39 18.31
C HIS A 150 -13.43 3.31 18.10
N GLU A 151 -13.27 2.58 17.00
CA GLU A 151 -14.05 1.38 16.72
C GLU A 151 -13.27 0.12 17.10
N PRO A 152 -13.93 -0.96 17.53
CA PRO A 152 -13.31 -2.28 17.63
C PRO A 152 -12.66 -2.70 16.32
N THR A 153 -11.68 -3.59 16.38
CA THR A 153 -11.02 -4.15 15.19
C THR A 153 -10.33 -3.13 14.28
N VAL A 154 -9.80 -2.02 14.82
CA VAL A 154 -8.85 -1.13 14.10
C VAL A 154 -7.84 -1.96 13.30
N HIS A 155 -7.63 -1.63 12.01
CA HIS A 155 -6.90 -2.54 11.12
C HIS A 155 -5.99 -1.87 10.07
N ARG A 156 -6.37 -0.74 9.49
CA ARG A 156 -5.52 0.08 8.58
C ARG A 156 -5.68 1.56 8.87
N MET A 157 -4.68 2.36 8.52
CA MET A 157 -4.75 3.81 8.66
C MET A 157 -3.83 4.52 7.67
N HIS A 158 -4.22 5.73 7.27
CA HIS A 158 -3.43 6.62 6.41
C HIS A 158 -3.71 8.09 6.77
N TRP A 159 -2.69 8.94 6.64
CA TRP A 159 -2.84 10.39 6.69
C TRP A 159 -3.29 10.92 5.33
N MET A 160 -4.48 11.50 5.27
CA MET A 160 -5.03 12.08 4.05
C MET A 160 -4.98 13.61 4.11
N LYS A 161 -4.47 14.23 3.05
CA LYS A 161 -4.52 15.68 2.83
C LYS A 161 -5.94 16.09 2.41
N VAL A 162 -6.54 17.02 3.14
CA VAL A 162 -7.90 17.54 2.90
C VAL A 162 -7.94 19.06 2.64
N GLY A 163 -6.79 19.72 2.79
CA GLY A 163 -6.55 21.13 2.48
C GLY A 163 -5.05 21.39 2.35
N GLU A 164 -4.62 22.62 2.09
CA GLU A 164 -3.21 22.93 1.81
C GLU A 164 -2.27 22.48 2.94
N LYS A 165 -2.68 22.68 4.19
CA LYS A 165 -1.99 22.28 5.43
C LYS A 165 -2.93 21.57 6.40
N GLU A 166 -3.96 20.93 5.86
CA GLU A 166 -4.96 20.23 6.67
C GLU A 166 -4.94 18.75 6.34
N PHE A 167 -4.84 17.95 7.39
CA PHE A 167 -4.80 16.50 7.30
C PHE A 167 -5.90 15.86 8.15
N ARG A 168 -6.23 14.63 7.81
CA ARG A 168 -7.08 13.74 8.62
C ARG A 168 -6.37 12.39 8.76
N LEU A 169 -6.39 11.83 9.97
CA LEU A 169 -5.99 10.44 10.16
C LEU A 169 -7.19 9.56 9.85
N LEU A 170 -7.16 8.87 8.71
CA LEU A 170 -8.17 7.90 8.36
C LEU A 170 -7.88 6.58 9.07
N VAL A 171 -8.88 6.00 9.70
CA VAL A 171 -8.77 4.70 10.37
C VAL A 171 -9.89 3.78 9.87
N LEU A 172 -9.46 2.62 9.36
CA LEU A 172 -10.31 1.56 8.83
C LEU A 172 -10.27 0.35 9.76
N PRO A 173 -11.40 0.00 10.40
CA PRO A 173 -11.56 -1.30 11.06
C PRO A 173 -11.66 -2.47 10.08
N LEU A 174 -11.49 -3.71 10.55
CA LEU A 174 -11.76 -4.94 9.75
C LEU A 174 -13.25 -5.29 9.75
N HIS A 175 -13.90 -5.11 10.90
CA HIS A 175 -15.29 -5.50 11.13
C HIS A 175 -16.07 -4.39 11.83
N GLY A 176 -17.34 -4.24 11.47
CA GLY A 176 -18.27 -3.38 12.20
C GLY A 176 -18.71 -4.01 13.51
N ARG A 177 -19.49 -3.26 14.30
CA ARG A 177 -19.91 -3.70 15.62
C ARG A 177 -20.88 -4.87 15.56
N GLY A 178 -20.73 -5.79 16.51
CA GLY A 178 -21.55 -7.01 16.57
C GLY A 178 -21.32 -7.97 15.41
N ASN A 179 -20.31 -7.74 14.55
CA ASN A 179 -20.06 -8.59 13.41
C ASN A 179 -19.69 -10.02 13.83
N LYS A 180 -20.32 -11.00 13.18
CA LYS A 180 -20.01 -12.43 13.29
C LYS A 180 -20.05 -13.04 11.90
N GLY A 181 -18.91 -13.54 11.43
CA GLY A 181 -18.81 -14.19 10.12
C GLY A 181 -19.19 -13.26 8.94
N GLY A 182 -18.91 -11.96 9.05
CA GLY A 182 -19.23 -11.00 7.99
C GLY A 182 -20.68 -10.53 7.96
N GLN A 183 -21.41 -10.71 9.06
CA GLN A 183 -22.79 -10.26 9.28
C GLN A 183 -22.85 -9.40 10.54
N GLY A 184 -23.51 -8.23 10.52
CA GLY A 184 -23.60 -7.30 11.64
C GLY A 184 -23.75 -5.87 11.14
N ASP A 185 -23.36 -4.89 11.96
CA ASP A 185 -23.28 -3.51 11.49
C ASP A 185 -22.12 -3.35 10.50
N PRO A 186 -22.23 -2.41 9.54
CA PRO A 186 -21.14 -2.05 8.67
C PRO A 186 -19.98 -1.41 9.45
N VAL A 187 -18.79 -1.52 8.88
CA VAL A 187 -17.57 -0.88 9.36
C VAL A 187 -17.75 0.63 9.30
N ARG A 188 -17.46 1.31 10.41
CA ARG A 188 -17.42 2.77 10.48
C ARG A 188 -16.00 3.24 10.22
N VAL A 189 -15.76 3.81 9.04
CA VAL A 189 -14.50 4.44 8.70
C VAL A 189 -14.49 5.83 9.32
N LEU A 190 -13.51 6.12 10.17
CA LEU A 190 -13.41 7.39 10.88
C LEU A 190 -12.23 8.21 10.35
N ALA A 191 -12.44 9.51 10.18
CA ALA A 191 -11.40 10.50 9.97
C ALA A 191 -11.20 11.27 11.27
N TYR A 192 -10.05 11.13 11.91
CA TYR A 192 -9.73 11.93 13.07
C TYR A 192 -9.19 13.29 12.65
N VAL A 193 -9.63 14.31 13.38
CA VAL A 193 -9.31 15.72 13.12
C VAL A 193 -8.26 16.15 14.14
N PRO A 194 -6.97 16.21 13.76
CA PRO A 194 -5.97 16.80 14.63
C PRO A 194 -6.34 18.26 14.89
N GLY A 195 -6.33 18.67 16.16
CA GLY A 195 -6.43 20.08 16.53
C GLY A 195 -5.12 20.83 16.22
N GLU A 196 -5.03 22.10 16.60
CA GLU A 196 -3.80 22.90 16.44
C GLU A 196 -2.59 22.32 17.21
N LYS A 197 -2.87 21.56 18.26
CA LYS A 197 -1.88 20.87 19.09
C LYS A 197 -2.21 19.38 19.16
N PRO A 198 -1.80 18.60 18.16
CA PRO A 198 -2.11 17.18 18.11
C PRO A 198 -1.66 16.42 19.37
N GLU A 199 -0.58 16.87 20.00
CA GLU A 199 0.00 16.38 21.25
C GLU A 199 -0.83 16.65 22.53
N GLU A 200 -1.94 17.40 22.44
CA GLU A 200 -2.87 17.51 23.57
C GLU A 200 -3.96 16.42 23.54
N GLY A 201 -4.10 15.69 22.42
CA GLY A 201 -5.02 14.54 22.33
C GLY A 201 -6.50 14.84 22.21
N ASN A 202 -6.89 16.12 22.14
CA ASN A 202 -8.28 16.57 22.05
C ASN A 202 -8.82 16.52 20.61
N TRP A 203 -8.67 15.37 19.94
CA TRP A 203 -9.01 15.24 18.52
C TRP A 203 -10.51 15.03 18.32
N GLY A 204 -11.07 15.68 17.31
CA GLY A 204 -12.41 15.38 16.81
C GLY A 204 -12.41 14.14 15.92
N SER A 205 -13.60 13.68 15.54
CA SER A 205 -13.75 12.62 14.54
C SER A 205 -14.93 12.88 13.62
N GLU A 206 -14.77 12.57 12.34
CA GLU A 206 -15.79 12.63 11.30
C GLU A 206 -16.07 11.20 10.80
N LEU A 207 -17.35 10.88 10.57
CA LEU A 207 -17.72 9.62 9.91
C LEU A 207 -17.53 9.76 8.39
N VAL A 208 -16.61 8.96 7.84
CA VAL A 208 -16.30 8.93 6.41
C VAL A 208 -17.27 8.04 5.66
N ASP A 209 -17.43 6.81 6.13
CA ASP A 209 -18.31 5.80 5.53
C ASP A 209 -18.80 4.80 6.58
N ALA A 210 -20.00 4.26 6.37
CA ALA A 210 -20.57 3.18 7.15
C ALA A 210 -21.40 2.24 6.27
N SER A 211 -20.88 1.88 5.09
CA SER A 211 -21.61 1.07 4.10
C SER A 211 -20.96 -0.27 3.77
N PHE A 212 -19.79 -0.57 4.34
CA PHE A 212 -18.97 -1.73 3.97
C PHE A 212 -18.80 -2.76 5.10
N HIS A 213 -18.57 -4.03 4.76
CA HIS A 213 -18.21 -5.12 5.67
C HIS A 213 -16.94 -5.82 5.20
N ILE A 214 -16.27 -6.53 6.12
CA ILE A 214 -15.05 -7.31 5.82
C ILE A 214 -14.06 -6.45 5.01
N THR A 215 -13.82 -5.24 5.48
CA THR A 215 -12.83 -4.33 4.91
C THR A 215 -11.45 -4.78 5.36
N HIS A 216 -10.42 -4.60 4.56
CA HIS A 216 -9.08 -5.06 4.94
C HIS A 216 -8.00 -4.06 4.58
N ASN A 217 -8.09 -3.44 3.41
CA ASN A 217 -7.24 -2.31 3.06
C ASN A 217 -7.99 -1.22 2.28
N PHE A 218 -7.37 -0.04 2.22
CA PHE A 218 -7.77 1.05 1.37
C PHE A 218 -6.53 1.74 0.81
N ASP A 219 -6.72 2.52 -0.25
CA ASP A 219 -5.66 3.30 -0.87
C ASP A 219 -5.98 4.79 -0.83
N LEU A 220 -4.94 5.62 -0.88
CA LEU A 220 -5.05 7.05 -1.10
C LEU A 220 -4.37 7.39 -2.42
N ILE A 221 -5.14 7.93 -3.37
CA ILE A 221 -4.61 8.32 -4.67
C ILE A 221 -4.76 9.82 -4.88
N THR A 222 -3.83 10.40 -5.63
CA THR A 222 -3.97 11.77 -6.11
C THR A 222 -5.10 11.84 -7.13
N PHE A 223 -6.15 12.61 -6.81
CA PHE A 223 -7.31 12.84 -7.66
C PHE A 223 -7.08 13.97 -8.65
N SER A 224 -6.32 15.00 -8.25
CA SER A 224 -5.96 16.14 -9.09
C SER A 224 -4.49 16.49 -8.88
N LYS A 225 -3.68 16.38 -9.94
CA LYS A 225 -2.27 16.76 -9.92
C LYS A 225 -2.08 18.27 -9.71
N GLU A 226 -3.05 19.08 -10.13
CA GLU A 226 -3.01 20.54 -10.02
C GLU A 226 -3.19 21.00 -8.57
N THR A 227 -4.11 20.39 -7.83
CA THR A 227 -4.44 20.79 -6.45
C THR A 227 -3.75 19.92 -5.40
N GLY A 228 -3.18 18.77 -5.79
CA GLY A 228 -2.66 17.77 -4.87
C GLY A 228 -3.76 17.11 -4.03
N GLU A 229 -5.01 17.17 -4.49
CA GLU A 229 -6.15 16.59 -3.80
C GLU A 229 -6.07 15.06 -3.82
N GLU A 230 -6.44 14.45 -2.70
CA GLU A 230 -6.45 13.00 -2.53
C GLU A 230 -7.90 12.46 -2.49
N VAL A 231 -8.05 11.17 -2.80
CA VAL A 231 -9.30 10.42 -2.59
C VAL A 231 -9.01 9.05 -2.00
N ILE A 232 -9.99 8.55 -1.25
CA ILE A 232 -9.99 7.22 -0.64
C ILE A 232 -10.51 6.22 -1.66
N ILE A 233 -9.80 5.11 -1.85
CA ILE A 233 -10.27 3.93 -2.57
C ILE A 233 -10.44 2.80 -1.56
N LEU A 234 -11.68 2.60 -1.11
CA LEU A 234 -12.04 1.65 -0.06
C LEU A 234 -12.43 0.31 -0.66
N GLY A 235 -11.79 -0.78 -0.21
CA GLY A 235 -12.16 -2.16 -0.54
C GLY A 235 -12.90 -2.87 0.60
N GLY A 236 -13.84 -3.74 0.26
CA GLY A 236 -14.48 -4.66 1.20
C GLY A 236 -15.42 -5.64 0.49
N LYS A 237 -16.31 -6.27 1.26
CA LYS A 237 -17.28 -7.27 0.77
C LYS A 237 -18.18 -6.71 -0.34
N GLU A 238 -18.49 -5.43 -0.31
CA GLU A 238 -19.40 -4.74 -1.22
C GLU A 238 -18.77 -4.32 -2.56
N GLY A 239 -17.47 -4.52 -2.73
CA GLY A 239 -16.70 -4.11 -3.90
C GLY A 239 -15.68 -3.02 -3.55
N ILE A 240 -15.56 -2.01 -4.41
CA ILE A 240 -14.66 -0.87 -4.20
C ILE A 240 -15.43 0.45 -4.29
N LYS A 241 -15.10 1.39 -3.40
CA LYS A 241 -15.73 2.71 -3.32
C LYS A 241 -14.70 3.84 -3.31
N GLY A 242 -14.86 4.79 -4.21
CA GLY A 242 -14.15 6.07 -4.20
C GLY A 242 -14.86 7.09 -3.32
N ILE A 243 -14.15 7.73 -2.40
CA ILE A 243 -14.68 8.77 -1.50
C ILE A 243 -13.75 9.99 -1.51
N ARG A 244 -14.32 11.18 -1.69
CA ARG A 244 -13.62 12.45 -1.75
C ARG A 244 -14.04 13.35 -0.59
N TYR A 245 -13.11 14.17 -0.09
CA TYR A 245 -13.41 15.25 0.84
C TYR A 245 -13.80 16.53 0.09
N SER A 246 -14.89 17.18 0.48
CA SER A 246 -15.32 18.46 -0.09
C SER A 246 -15.69 19.42 1.04
N SER A 247 -14.85 20.43 1.27
CA SER A 247 -15.08 21.50 2.25
C SER A 247 -16.30 22.38 1.91
N LYS A 248 -16.76 22.37 0.65
CA LYS A 248 -17.90 23.18 0.20
C LYS A 248 -19.25 22.51 0.51
N GLY A 249 -19.93 22.98 1.57
CA GLY A 249 -21.38 23.26 1.49
C GLY A 249 -22.33 22.68 2.55
N ASN A 250 -23.14 23.60 3.11
CA ASN A 250 -24.56 23.46 3.48
C ASN A 250 -24.99 22.37 4.48
N GLY A 251 -24.22 22.15 5.55
CA GLY A 251 -24.70 21.43 6.74
C GLY A 251 -24.80 19.90 6.62
N GLY A 252 -24.21 19.30 5.58
CA GLY A 252 -24.09 17.83 5.43
C GLY A 252 -22.66 17.32 5.63
N SER A 253 -22.46 15.99 5.59
CA SER A 253 -21.12 15.38 5.69
C SER A 253 -20.18 15.90 4.58
N PRO A 254 -18.93 16.26 4.89
CA PRO A 254 -17.93 16.69 3.90
C PRO A 254 -17.42 15.52 3.03
N TRP A 255 -17.68 14.28 3.43
CA TRP A 255 -17.27 13.08 2.71
C TRP A 255 -18.30 12.70 1.65
N LYS A 256 -17.89 12.70 0.38
CA LYS A 256 -18.76 12.47 -0.77
C LYS A 256 -18.32 11.23 -1.55
N PRO A 257 -19.22 10.26 -1.82
CA PRO A 257 -18.91 9.17 -2.74
C PRO A 257 -18.73 9.75 -4.15
N ILE A 258 -17.72 9.26 -4.86
CA ILE A 258 -17.44 9.67 -6.25
C ILE A 258 -17.62 8.52 -7.24
N HIS A 259 -17.36 7.29 -6.82
CA HIS A 259 -17.41 6.13 -7.70
C HIS A 259 -17.65 4.84 -6.91
N MET A 260 -18.35 3.89 -7.51
CA MET A 260 -18.52 2.53 -7.01
C MET A 260 -18.12 1.56 -8.12
N VAL A 261 -17.09 0.75 -7.88
CA VAL A 261 -16.78 -0.39 -8.75
C VAL A 261 -17.44 -1.60 -8.15
N LYS A 262 -18.40 -2.14 -8.90
CA LYS A 262 -19.00 -3.45 -8.65
C LYS A 262 -18.85 -4.28 -9.90
N ASN A 263 -18.56 -5.55 -9.72
CA ASN A 263 -18.58 -6.54 -10.76
C ASN A 263 -19.20 -7.81 -10.17
N PRO A 264 -20.18 -8.45 -10.83
CA PRO A 264 -20.85 -9.66 -10.33
C PRO A 264 -19.90 -10.84 -10.05
N LEU A 265 -18.71 -10.84 -10.65
CA LEU A 265 -17.67 -11.85 -10.43
C LEU A 265 -16.74 -11.53 -9.26
N SER A 266 -16.79 -10.32 -8.70
CA SER A 266 -16.00 -9.97 -7.51
C SER A 266 -16.51 -10.75 -6.30
N LYS A 267 -15.58 -11.30 -5.53
CA LYS A 267 -15.85 -12.07 -4.30
C LYS A 267 -15.72 -11.21 -3.04
N GLY A 268 -15.59 -9.89 -3.20
CA GLY A 268 -15.16 -8.94 -2.16
C GLY A 268 -13.67 -8.64 -2.27
N VAL A 269 -13.24 -7.53 -1.65
CA VAL A 269 -11.88 -6.99 -1.82
C VAL A 269 -11.11 -7.02 -0.50
N GLY A 270 -9.94 -7.67 -0.51
CA GLY A 270 -9.01 -7.73 0.62
C GLY A 270 -7.91 -6.67 0.54
N GLU A 271 -7.24 -6.58 -0.60
CA GLU A 271 -6.25 -5.55 -0.89
C GLU A 271 -6.71 -4.73 -2.08
N VAL A 272 -6.40 -3.44 -2.11
CA VAL A 272 -6.74 -2.56 -3.24
C VAL A 272 -5.66 -1.51 -3.44
N ARG A 273 -5.28 -1.29 -4.70
CA ARG A 273 -4.49 -0.15 -5.15
C ARG A 273 -5.12 0.45 -6.39
N ALA A 274 -4.97 1.75 -6.55
CA ALA A 274 -5.49 2.42 -7.73
C ALA A 274 -4.52 3.43 -8.29
N TYR A 275 -4.66 3.66 -9.58
CA TYR A 275 -4.04 4.76 -10.27
C TYR A 275 -5.07 5.46 -11.13
N ARG A 276 -4.95 6.78 -11.18
CA ARG A 276 -5.72 7.65 -12.05
C ARG A 276 -4.76 8.55 -12.83
N GLY A 277 -4.75 8.37 -14.15
CA GLY A 277 -4.17 9.27 -15.13
C GLY A 277 -5.25 10.22 -15.69
N ASN A 278 -5.21 10.46 -17.00
CA ASN A 278 -6.20 11.27 -17.71
C ASN A 278 -7.51 10.50 -17.97
N ALA A 279 -8.49 11.10 -18.65
CA ALA A 279 -9.91 10.66 -18.69
C ALA A 279 -10.15 9.15 -18.87
N ASP A 280 -9.33 8.45 -19.66
CA ASP A 280 -9.45 7.01 -19.95
C ASP A 280 -8.30 6.17 -19.40
N GLU A 281 -7.37 6.80 -18.67
CA GLU A 281 -6.19 6.16 -18.11
C GLU A 281 -6.43 5.93 -16.62
N GLY A 282 -6.80 4.71 -16.27
CA GLY A 282 -7.02 4.33 -14.88
C GLY A 282 -6.87 2.83 -14.72
N LEU A 283 -6.38 2.42 -13.55
CA LEU A 283 -6.24 1.01 -13.22
C LEU A 283 -6.55 0.86 -11.74
N ILE A 284 -7.43 -0.08 -11.42
CA ILE A 284 -7.60 -0.54 -10.04
C ILE A 284 -7.16 -1.99 -10.01
N THR A 285 -6.29 -2.35 -9.08
CA THR A 285 -5.90 -3.73 -8.83
C THR A 285 -6.33 -4.13 -7.43
N ALA A 286 -6.70 -5.41 -7.27
CA ALA A 286 -7.17 -5.94 -6.00
C ALA A 286 -6.71 -7.38 -5.78
N ILE A 287 -6.61 -7.77 -4.52
CA ILE A 287 -6.59 -9.18 -4.12
C ILE A 287 -7.98 -9.53 -3.58
N GLU A 288 -8.57 -10.58 -4.15
CA GLU A 288 -9.93 -11.01 -3.87
C GLU A 288 -10.01 -12.50 -3.49
N PRO A 289 -10.88 -12.87 -2.53
CA PRO A 289 -11.48 -12.01 -1.50
C PRO A 289 -10.46 -11.59 -0.42
N PHE A 290 -10.94 -11.16 0.75
CA PHE A 290 -10.12 -11.00 1.96
C PHE A 290 -9.27 -12.26 2.23
N HIS A 291 -7.95 -12.08 2.31
CA HIS A 291 -6.94 -13.17 2.37
C HIS A 291 -7.14 -14.21 1.27
N GLY A 292 -7.53 -13.74 0.09
CA GLY A 292 -7.87 -14.57 -1.06
C GLY A 292 -6.67 -15.01 -1.89
N ASN A 293 -6.99 -15.60 -3.04
CA ASN A 293 -6.04 -16.18 -3.98
C ASN A 293 -6.00 -15.46 -5.33
N GLU A 294 -7.00 -14.61 -5.63
CA GLU A 294 -7.13 -13.98 -6.94
C GLU A 294 -6.52 -12.57 -6.91
N LEU A 295 -5.44 -12.36 -7.64
CA LEU A 295 -5.00 -11.04 -8.06
C LEU A 295 -5.78 -10.62 -9.30
N VAL A 296 -6.41 -9.45 -9.26
CA VAL A 296 -7.23 -8.95 -10.35
C VAL A 296 -6.91 -7.51 -10.70
N VAL A 297 -7.26 -7.13 -11.92
CA VAL A 297 -7.34 -5.74 -12.36
C VAL A 297 -8.74 -5.43 -12.87
N TYR A 298 -9.15 -4.20 -12.61
CA TYR A 298 -10.34 -3.57 -13.14
C TYR A 298 -9.92 -2.45 -14.09
N THR A 299 -10.29 -2.59 -15.35
CA THR A 299 -10.13 -1.51 -16.33
C THR A 299 -11.41 -0.66 -16.38
N PRO A 300 -11.30 0.66 -16.59
CA PRO A 300 -12.45 1.54 -16.74
C PRO A 300 -13.41 1.01 -17.81
N PRO A 301 -14.73 1.17 -17.62
CA PRO A 301 -15.71 0.80 -18.62
C PRO A 301 -15.63 1.77 -19.82
N SER A 302 -16.00 1.31 -21.02
CA SER A 302 -15.97 2.14 -22.23
C SER A 302 -17.07 3.22 -22.24
N SER A 303 -18.07 3.07 -21.37
CA SER A 303 -19.17 4.03 -21.19
C SER A 303 -19.71 3.99 -19.76
N SER A 304 -20.45 5.01 -19.35
CA SER A 304 -21.03 5.10 -17.99
C SER A 304 -22.07 4.03 -17.66
N ASN A 305 -22.57 3.31 -18.66
CA ASN A 305 -23.62 2.29 -18.50
C ASN A 305 -23.05 0.86 -18.45
N GLU A 306 -21.73 0.71 -18.64
CA GLU A 306 -21.04 -0.57 -18.60
C GLU A 306 -20.37 -0.79 -17.24
N GLU A 307 -20.27 -2.07 -16.86
CA GLU A 307 -19.48 -2.46 -15.69
C GLU A 307 -17.98 -2.46 -16.04
N PRO A 308 -17.10 -2.09 -15.09
CA PRO A 308 -15.67 -2.25 -15.26
C PRO A 308 -15.30 -3.70 -15.58
N THR A 309 -14.39 -3.87 -16.55
CA THR A 309 -13.94 -5.23 -16.92
C THR A 309 -13.00 -5.75 -15.85
N ARG A 310 -13.33 -6.92 -15.30
CA ARG A 310 -12.51 -7.63 -14.31
C ARG A 310 -11.66 -8.70 -15.00
N THR A 311 -10.34 -8.59 -14.86
CA THR A 311 -9.37 -9.57 -15.39
C THR A 311 -8.60 -10.20 -14.23
N VAL A 312 -8.58 -11.53 -14.16
CA VAL A 312 -7.75 -12.27 -13.21
C VAL A 312 -6.33 -12.36 -13.78
N LEU A 313 -5.35 -11.86 -13.03
CA LEU A 313 -3.93 -11.93 -13.39
C LEU A 313 -3.26 -13.18 -12.82
N ASP A 314 -3.67 -13.59 -11.62
CA ASP A 314 -3.15 -14.75 -10.91
C ASP A 314 -4.24 -15.27 -9.98
N ASP A 315 -4.46 -16.58 -9.94
CA ASP A 315 -5.39 -17.26 -9.02
C ASP A 315 -4.68 -18.25 -8.09
N SER A 316 -3.34 -18.25 -8.11
CA SER A 316 -2.49 -19.20 -7.38
C SER A 316 -1.99 -18.68 -6.02
N LEU A 317 -2.29 -17.43 -5.67
CA LEU A 317 -1.87 -16.86 -4.39
C LEU A 317 -2.51 -17.62 -3.23
N SER A 318 -1.86 -17.63 -2.06
CA SER A 318 -2.43 -18.20 -0.84
C SER A 318 -2.35 -17.16 0.26
N GLN A 319 -3.51 -16.66 0.69
CA GLN A 319 -3.60 -15.50 1.57
C GLN A 319 -2.83 -14.31 1.01
N GLY A 320 -3.17 -13.87 -0.20
CA GLY A 320 -2.64 -12.61 -0.71
C GLY A 320 -2.95 -11.47 0.26
N HIS A 321 -1.94 -10.66 0.58
CA HIS A 321 -2.01 -9.72 1.71
C HIS A 321 -1.20 -8.43 1.50
N ALA A 322 -0.37 -8.38 0.47
CA ALA A 322 0.46 -7.22 0.18
C ALA A 322 0.30 -6.85 -1.29
N LEU A 323 0.06 -5.56 -1.57
CA LEU A 323 -0.22 -5.06 -2.91
C LEU A 323 0.42 -3.69 -3.13
N GLY A 324 1.05 -3.51 -4.28
CA GLY A 324 1.63 -2.27 -4.77
C GLY A 324 1.28 -2.05 -6.24
N LEU A 325 1.23 -0.79 -6.66
CA LEU A 325 0.95 -0.39 -8.03
C LEU A 325 1.81 0.83 -8.38
N ALA A 326 2.84 0.63 -9.19
CA ALA A 326 3.73 1.70 -9.68
C ALA A 326 4.55 1.21 -10.88
N ASP A 327 5.21 2.12 -11.58
CA ASP A 327 6.23 1.78 -12.57
C ASP A 327 7.53 1.37 -11.87
N VAL A 328 7.57 0.14 -11.35
CA VAL A 328 8.73 -0.40 -10.62
C VAL A 328 9.79 -0.94 -11.56
N LEU A 329 9.45 -1.20 -12.84
CA LEU A 329 10.40 -1.70 -13.83
C LEU A 329 11.03 -0.58 -14.66
N GLY A 330 10.56 0.67 -14.51
CA GLY A 330 11.04 1.83 -15.28
C GLY A 330 10.66 1.76 -16.76
N THR A 331 9.55 1.09 -17.08
CA THR A 331 9.08 0.86 -18.46
C THR A 331 8.12 1.95 -18.94
N GLY A 332 7.79 2.92 -18.09
CA GLY A 332 6.75 3.92 -18.35
C GLY A 332 5.33 3.37 -18.20
N LYS A 333 5.17 2.11 -17.80
CA LYS A 333 3.88 1.45 -17.53
C LYS A 333 3.83 1.01 -16.08
N LEU A 334 2.64 0.98 -15.49
CA LEU A 334 2.47 0.47 -14.14
C LEU A 334 2.59 -1.05 -14.10
N GLN A 335 3.28 -1.56 -13.08
CA GLN A 335 3.23 -2.96 -12.69
C GLN A 335 2.47 -3.13 -11.39
N VAL A 336 1.88 -4.31 -11.24
CA VAL A 336 1.29 -4.75 -9.98
C VAL A 336 2.33 -5.57 -9.23
N VAL A 337 2.58 -5.24 -7.96
CA VAL A 337 3.45 -6.04 -7.08
C VAL A 337 2.55 -6.71 -6.05
N ALA A 338 2.49 -8.04 -6.05
CA ALA A 338 1.64 -8.79 -5.13
C ALA A 338 2.46 -9.76 -4.26
N GLY A 339 2.20 -9.75 -2.96
CA GLY A 339 2.78 -10.64 -1.97
C GLY A 339 1.74 -11.52 -1.30
N TRP A 340 2.13 -12.75 -1.00
CA TRP A 340 1.30 -13.73 -0.32
C TRP A 340 2.04 -14.35 0.87
N ARG A 341 1.30 -14.67 1.92
CA ARG A 341 1.85 -15.11 3.21
C ARG A 341 1.53 -16.54 3.59
N GLY A 342 0.51 -17.13 2.97
CA GLY A 342 0.18 -18.54 3.12
C GLY A 342 1.00 -19.38 2.14
N PRO A 343 1.43 -20.60 2.49
CA PRO A 343 2.01 -21.50 1.50
C PRO A 343 1.03 -21.74 0.34
N ASP A 344 1.50 -21.53 -0.89
CA ASP A 344 0.75 -21.82 -2.11
C ASP A 344 0.70 -23.33 -2.41
N LYS A 345 0.21 -23.70 -3.59
CA LYS A 345 0.10 -25.12 -4.02
C LYS A 345 1.44 -25.85 -4.04
N ASP A 346 2.54 -25.12 -4.20
CA ASP A 346 3.90 -25.65 -4.24
C ASP A 346 4.58 -25.51 -2.86
N GLY A 347 3.83 -25.09 -1.83
CA GLY A 347 4.29 -24.93 -0.46
C GLY A 347 5.11 -23.67 -0.22
N LYS A 348 5.03 -22.68 -1.12
CA LYS A 348 5.88 -21.48 -1.09
C LYS A 348 5.13 -20.21 -0.72
N VAL A 349 5.87 -19.27 -0.14
CA VAL A 349 5.47 -17.87 0.06
C VAL A 349 6.30 -16.95 -0.83
N GLY A 350 5.95 -15.67 -0.99
CA GLY A 350 6.81 -14.77 -1.73
C GLY A 350 6.15 -13.50 -2.25
N ILE A 351 6.79 -12.94 -3.28
CA ILE A 351 6.38 -11.71 -3.96
C ILE A 351 6.58 -11.88 -5.47
N ARG A 352 5.61 -11.43 -6.26
CA ARG A 352 5.65 -11.38 -7.74
C ARG A 352 5.34 -9.98 -8.25
N ILE A 353 5.95 -9.64 -9.38
CA ILE A 353 5.67 -8.43 -10.17
C ILE A 353 4.92 -8.86 -11.42
N TYR A 354 3.85 -8.14 -11.78
CA TYR A 354 3.05 -8.40 -12.97
C TYR A 354 3.12 -7.20 -13.90
N GLU A 355 3.58 -7.44 -15.13
CA GLU A 355 3.79 -6.46 -16.17
C GLU A 355 2.77 -6.66 -17.30
N GLN A 356 2.18 -5.56 -17.75
CA GLN A 356 1.34 -5.56 -18.94
C GLN A 356 2.19 -5.47 -20.22
N THR A 357 2.09 -6.50 -21.04
CA THR A 357 2.72 -6.65 -22.35
C THR A 357 1.67 -6.63 -23.47
N ASP A 358 2.10 -6.66 -24.73
CA ASP A 358 1.20 -6.70 -25.88
C ASP A 358 0.41 -8.03 -25.96
N ASP A 359 0.99 -9.11 -25.41
CA ASP A 359 0.38 -10.45 -25.36
C ASP A 359 -0.42 -10.71 -24.07
N GLY A 360 -0.69 -9.66 -23.27
CA GLY A 360 -1.37 -9.75 -21.99
C GLY A 360 -0.43 -9.52 -20.81
N TRP A 361 -0.66 -10.21 -19.69
CA TRP A 361 0.13 -10.00 -18.47
C TRP A 361 1.22 -11.05 -18.30
N LYS A 362 2.46 -10.60 -18.09
CA LYS A 362 3.61 -11.44 -17.73
C LYS A 362 3.91 -11.26 -16.24
N SER A 363 4.32 -12.33 -15.56
CA SER A 363 4.81 -12.25 -14.17
C SER A 363 6.32 -12.48 -14.06
N HIS A 364 6.91 -11.85 -13.06
CA HIS A 364 8.31 -11.96 -12.67
C HIS A 364 8.36 -12.32 -11.18
N THR A 365 9.17 -13.30 -10.81
CA THR A 365 9.34 -13.65 -9.40
C THR A 365 10.33 -12.69 -8.75
N LEU A 366 9.89 -11.97 -7.72
CA LEU A 366 10.75 -11.07 -6.94
C LEU A 366 11.34 -11.79 -5.72
N ASP A 367 10.52 -12.59 -5.04
CA ASP A 367 10.93 -13.43 -3.92
C ASP A 367 10.28 -14.81 -4.04
N ASP A 368 11.10 -15.85 -3.91
CA ASP A 368 10.70 -17.25 -3.94
C ASP A 368 11.01 -17.89 -2.59
N ASN A 369 10.03 -17.86 -1.68
CA ASN A 369 10.06 -18.49 -0.36
C ASN A 369 11.00 -17.83 0.69
N GLY A 370 11.44 -16.61 0.45
CA GLY A 370 12.26 -15.81 1.36
C GLY A 370 11.47 -14.90 2.30
N ILE A 371 10.18 -14.64 1.99
CA ILE A 371 9.29 -13.85 2.84
C ILE A 371 7.82 -14.30 2.76
N ALA A 372 7.20 -14.50 3.93
CA ALA A 372 5.75 -14.63 4.05
C ALA A 372 5.12 -13.24 4.12
N CYS A 373 4.96 -12.60 2.96
CA CYS A 373 4.71 -11.17 2.81
C CYS A 373 3.36 -10.75 3.41
N GLU A 374 3.38 -10.08 4.56
CA GLU A 374 2.18 -9.54 5.22
C GLU A 374 1.90 -8.10 4.77
N ASP A 375 2.91 -7.26 4.55
CA ASP A 375 2.72 -5.93 3.96
C ASP A 375 3.93 -5.56 3.10
N LEU A 376 3.71 -4.67 2.14
CA LEU A 376 4.76 -4.09 1.32
C LEU A 376 4.54 -2.59 1.06
N LYS A 377 5.63 -1.89 0.76
CA LYS A 377 5.66 -0.50 0.31
C LYS A 377 6.64 -0.35 -0.85
N LEU A 378 6.35 0.61 -1.72
CA LEU A 378 7.20 0.99 -2.84
C LEU A 378 7.76 2.38 -2.55
N SER A 379 9.08 2.53 -2.56
CA SER A 379 9.76 3.81 -2.29
C SER A 379 11.16 3.78 -2.86
N ASP A 380 11.63 4.91 -3.38
CA ASP A 380 13.03 5.11 -3.75
C ASP A 380 13.84 5.42 -2.47
N LEU A 381 14.54 4.42 -1.93
CA LEU A 381 15.24 4.56 -0.66
C LEU A 381 16.66 5.14 -0.81
N ASP A 382 17.30 5.00 -1.97
CA ASP A 382 18.66 5.47 -2.21
C ASP A 382 18.75 6.72 -3.11
N GLY A 383 17.62 7.21 -3.60
CA GLY A 383 17.51 8.44 -4.39
C GLY A 383 17.95 8.28 -5.84
N ASP A 384 18.00 7.05 -6.36
CA ASP A 384 18.42 6.76 -7.73
C ASP A 384 17.29 6.91 -8.77
N GLY A 385 16.08 7.26 -8.32
CA GLY A 385 14.89 7.46 -9.14
C GLY A 385 14.11 6.18 -9.42
N LYS A 386 14.52 5.03 -8.89
CA LYS A 386 13.82 3.75 -9.03
C LYS A 386 13.15 3.37 -7.72
N LEU A 387 11.97 2.79 -7.84
CA LEU A 387 11.25 2.32 -6.65
C LEU A 387 11.81 0.97 -6.21
N ASP A 388 12.22 0.89 -4.95
CA ASP A 388 12.52 -0.34 -4.24
C ASP A 388 11.24 -0.98 -3.68
N VAL A 389 11.30 -2.28 -3.37
CA VAL A 389 10.23 -2.97 -2.65
C VAL A 389 10.66 -3.22 -1.21
N ILE A 390 9.89 -2.71 -0.26
CA ILE A 390 10.10 -2.93 1.17
C ILE A 390 9.00 -3.87 1.64
N ALA A 391 9.36 -4.98 2.28
CA ALA A 391 8.39 -5.98 2.70
C ALA A 391 8.61 -6.46 4.13
N ALA A 392 7.50 -6.77 4.81
CA ALA A 392 7.50 -7.30 6.17
C ALA A 392 6.86 -8.69 6.19
N GLY A 393 7.53 -9.63 6.85
CA GLY A 393 7.12 -11.02 6.94
C GLY A 393 6.65 -11.38 8.33
N ARG A 394 5.37 -11.75 8.48
CA ARG A 394 4.82 -12.18 9.78
C ARG A 394 5.33 -13.55 10.21
N ALA A 395 5.21 -14.55 9.32
CA ALA A 395 5.62 -15.91 9.64
C ALA A 395 7.15 -16.09 9.54
N THR A 396 7.79 -15.40 8.59
CA THR A 396 9.24 -15.42 8.38
C THR A 396 10.02 -14.49 9.32
N LYS A 397 9.32 -13.59 10.04
CA LYS A 397 9.89 -12.71 11.07
C LYS A 397 11.06 -11.87 10.56
N ASN A 398 10.86 -11.22 9.42
CA ASN A 398 11.87 -10.40 8.79
C ASN A 398 11.32 -9.13 8.16
N VAL A 399 12.18 -8.13 8.04
CA VAL A 399 12.01 -6.94 7.20
C VAL A 399 13.08 -6.99 6.12
N VAL A 400 12.65 -6.86 4.87
CA VAL A 400 13.49 -7.06 3.70
C VAL A 400 13.31 -5.88 2.75
N ILE A 401 14.43 -5.39 2.23
CA ILE A 401 14.48 -4.47 1.09
C ILE A 401 14.88 -5.29 -0.14
N TYR A 402 14.17 -5.08 -1.24
CA TYR A 402 14.56 -5.53 -2.56
C TYR A 402 14.95 -4.29 -3.36
N TRP A 403 16.26 -4.06 -3.43
CA TRP A 403 16.85 -2.90 -4.10
C TRP A 403 16.73 -3.02 -5.60
N ASN A 404 16.17 -2.01 -6.24
CA ASN A 404 15.98 -2.01 -7.68
C ASN A 404 17.27 -1.62 -8.41
N ARG A 405 17.97 -2.61 -8.99
CA ARG A 405 19.21 -2.37 -9.75
C ARG A 405 18.95 -2.15 -11.24
N GLY A 406 17.69 -2.08 -11.66
CA GLY A 406 17.25 -1.93 -13.05
C GLY A 406 17.62 -3.12 -13.94
N SER A 407 17.48 -2.91 -15.24
CA SER A 407 18.02 -3.76 -16.29
C SER A 407 19.46 -3.35 -16.57
N GLN A 408 20.44 -4.26 -16.48
CA GLN A 408 21.74 -3.99 -17.09
C GLN A 408 21.63 -4.27 -18.58
N GLU A 409 21.91 -3.25 -19.42
CA GLU A 409 22.33 -3.52 -20.78
C GLU A 409 23.57 -4.43 -20.71
N SER A 410 23.49 -5.59 -21.34
CA SER A 410 24.66 -6.45 -21.52
C SER A 410 25.69 -5.67 -22.35
N ASN A 411 26.79 -5.25 -21.71
CA ASN A 411 27.97 -4.70 -22.40
C ASN A 411 28.55 -5.70 -23.39
#